data_AF-A0AAJ1PRY8-F1
#
_entry.id   AF-A0AAJ1PRY8-F1
#
_cell.length_a   1.000
_cell.length_b   1.000
_cell.length_c   1.000
_cell.angle_alpha   90.00
_cell.angle_beta   90.00
_cell.angle_gamma   90.00
#
_symmetry.space_group_name_H-M   'P 1'
#
loop_
_entity.id
_entity.type
_entity.pdbx_description
1 polymer ?
#
loop_
_entity_poly.entity_id
_entity_poly.type
_entity_poly.pdbx_seq_one_letter_code
_entity_poly.pdbx_strand_id
1 'polypeptide(L)' 'MSVKINLLTIIILSFFMLLFFVHNACAGASYISISNYTVDLSPDYDVAYDVAIDSNNDIIVVGYDKSPGDAQWRIMK' A
#
# COMPACT_ATOMS: atom_id res chain seq x y z
N MET A 1 25.94 29.94 32.24
CA MET A 1 26.25 28.49 32.13
C MET A 1 26.08 28.10 30.67
N SER A 2 27.19 27.95 29.92
CA SER A 2 27.11 27.71 28.47
C SER A 2 26.83 26.24 28.19
N VAL A 3 25.66 25.95 27.61
CA VAL A 3 25.29 24.60 27.18
C VAL A 3 26.04 24.30 25.88
N LYS A 4 26.96 23.33 25.91
CA LYS A 4 27.67 22.86 24.71
C LYS A 4 26.87 21.73 24.07
N ILE A 5 26.20 22.00 22.95
CA ILE A 5 25.52 20.98 22.15
C ILE A 5 26.57 20.37 21.22
N ASN A 6 26.77 19.06 21.31
CA ASN A 6 27.73 18.35 20.46
C ASN A 6 27.07 17.94 19.13
N LEU A 7 27.88 17.74 18.09
CA LEU A 7 27.40 17.39 16.74
C LEU A 7 26.57 16.09 16.75
N LEU A 8 26.93 15.14 17.61
CA LEU A 8 26.21 13.88 17.76
C LEU A 8 24.77 14.09 18.26
N THR A 9 24.56 15.07 19.15
CA THR A 9 23.24 15.41 19.68
C THR A 9 22.35 15.98 18.57
N ILE A 10 22.92 16.79 17.67
CA ILE A 10 22.19 17.35 16.52
C ILE A 10 21.78 16.24 15.53
N ILE A 11 22.69 15.29 15.26
CA ILE A 11 22.43 14.18 14.35
C ILE A 11 21.30 13.29 14.89
N ILE A 12 21.35 12.93 16.18
CA ILE A 12 20.33 12.09 16.82
C ILE A 12 18.96 12.81 16.81
N LEU A 13 18.92 14.11 17.12
CA LEU A 13 17.68 14.87 17.11
C LEU A 13 17.10 14.99 15.68
N SER A 14 17.95 15.16 14.67
CA SER A 14 17.54 15.23 13.26
C SER A 14 16.97 13.91 12.75
N PHE A 15 17.57 12.77 13.13
CA PHE A 15 17.09 11.44 12.76
C PHE A 15 15.77 11.11 13.47
N PHE A 16 15.65 11.48 14.74
CA PHE A 16 14.40 11.31 15.50
C PHE A 16 13.27 12.18 14.93
N MET A 17 13.55 13.43 14.56
CA MET A 17 12.60 14.30 13.86
C MET A 17 12.20 13.71 12.50
N LEU A 18 13.15 13.20 11.72
CA LEU A 18 12.88 12.53 10.45
C LEU A 18 11.94 11.33 10.64
N LEU A 19 12.20 10.48 11.63
CA LEU A 19 11.33 9.35 11.97
C LEU A 19 9.93 9.82 12.39
N PHE A 20 9.82 10.91 13.16
CA PHE A 20 8.53 11.46 13.57
C PHE A 20 7.74 12.00 12.37
N PHE A 21 8.38 12.68 11.41
CA PHE A 21 7.71 13.12 10.19
C PHE A 21 7.29 11.95 9.29
N VAL A 22 8.09 10.88 9.23
CA VAL A 22 7.76 9.67 8.46
C VAL A 22 6.54 8.93 9.06
N HIS A 23 6.35 8.94 10.38
CA HIS A 23 5.24 8.24 11.03
C HIS A 23 3.92 9.05 11.09
N ASN A 24 3.95 10.36 10.89
CA ASN A 24 2.74 11.21 10.97
C ASN A 24 2.12 11.55 9.60
N ALA A 25 2.66 11.03 8.50
CA ALA A 25 2.02 11.07 7.20
C ALA A 25 1.07 9.87 7.02
N CYS A 26 0.19 9.62 7.99
CA CYS A 26 -0.89 8.65 7.87
C CYS A 26 -2.23 9.36 8.07
N ALA A 27 -2.66 10.04 7.02
CA ALA A 27 -4.08 10.15 6.66
C ALA A 27 -4.35 9.30 5.40
N GLY A 28 -3.75 8.11 5.37
CA GLY A 28 -3.80 7.17 4.26
C GLY A 28 -2.86 6.02 4.56
N ALA A 29 -3.40 4.83 4.81
CA ALA A 29 -2.69 3.66 5.27
C ALA A 29 -1.40 3.38 4.47
N SER A 30 -0.29 3.11 5.17
CA SER A 30 0.90 2.48 4.59
C SER A 30 1.16 1.19 5.36
N TYR A 31 0.60 0.10 4.84
CA TYR A 31 1.02 -1.25 5.23
C TYR A 31 2.36 -1.56 4.58
N ILE A 32 3.21 -2.29 5.30
CA ILE A 32 4.44 -2.89 4.78
C ILE A 32 4.08 -3.74 3.55
N SER A 33 4.56 -3.36 2.37
CA SER A 33 4.36 -4.12 1.14
C SER A 33 5.34 -5.29 1.07
N ILE A 34 4.93 -6.44 1.62
CA ILE A 34 5.42 -7.73 1.12
C ILE A 34 4.49 -8.04 -0.07
N SER A 35 4.96 -7.81 -1.30
CA SER A 35 4.29 -8.23 -2.56
C SER A 35 2.76 -8.06 -2.62
N ASN A 36 2.23 -6.85 -2.46
CA ASN A 36 0.82 -6.58 -2.70
C ASN A 36 0.60 -6.14 -4.16
N TYR A 37 -0.04 -6.98 -4.98
CA TYR A 37 -0.47 -6.62 -6.33
C TYR A 37 -1.83 -5.90 -6.26
N THR A 38 -1.83 -4.61 -5.93
CA THR A 38 -3.03 -3.77 -6.08
C THR A 38 -3.06 -3.21 -7.50
N VAL A 39 -3.91 -3.75 -8.36
CA VAL A 39 -4.17 -3.21 -9.69
C VAL A 39 -5.56 -2.60 -9.69
N ASP A 40 -5.63 -1.29 -9.91
CA ASP A 40 -6.88 -0.57 -10.13
C ASP A 40 -7.17 -0.58 -11.63
N LEU A 41 -8.24 -1.28 -12.03
CA LEU A 41 -8.52 -1.60 -13.45
C LEU A 41 -9.72 -0.85 -14.02
N SER A 42 -10.51 -0.20 -13.17
CA SER A 42 -11.65 0.58 -13.61
C SER A 42 -11.72 1.93 -12.89
N PRO A 43 -12.26 2.98 -13.55
CA PRO A 43 -12.42 4.28 -12.91
C PRO A 43 -13.58 4.33 -11.90
N ASP A 44 -14.23 3.20 -11.61
CA ASP A 44 -15.39 3.06 -10.73
C ASP A 44 -15.16 1.87 -9.77
N TYR A 45 -16.21 1.30 -9.18
CA TYR A 45 -16.08 0.19 -8.25
C TYR A 45 -15.77 -1.15 -8.95
N ASP A 46 -14.89 -1.91 -8.30
CA ASP A 46 -14.55 -3.29 -8.66
C ASP A 46 -15.04 -4.24 -7.55
N VAL A 47 -15.59 -5.40 -7.93
CA VAL A 47 -16.08 -6.41 -6.97
C VAL A 47 -15.50 -7.78 -7.28
N ALA A 48 -14.81 -8.35 -6.28
CA ALA A 48 -14.44 -9.77 -6.29
C ALA A 48 -15.60 -10.63 -5.76
N TYR A 49 -15.96 -11.66 -6.50
CA TYR A 49 -17.01 -12.61 -6.15
C TYR A 49 -16.46 -13.88 -5.51
N ASP A 50 -15.35 -14.41 -6.03
CA ASP A 50 -14.77 -15.66 -5.54
C ASP A 50 -13.25 -15.70 -5.78
N VAL A 51 -12.57 -16.58 -5.03
CA VAL A 51 -11.13 -16.81 -5.11
C VAL A 51 -10.82 -18.30 -5.03
N ALA A 52 -9.95 -18.78 -5.93
CA ALA A 52 -9.48 -20.16 -5.95
C ALA A 52 -7.95 -20.19 -6.13
N ILE A 53 -7.33 -21.32 -5.80
CA ILE A 53 -5.90 -21.57 -6.03
C ILE A 53 -5.77 -22.70 -7.04
N ASP A 54 -4.94 -22.52 -8.06
CA ASP A 54 -4.67 -23.55 -9.06
C ASP A 54 -3.57 -24.52 -8.64
N SER A 55 -3.31 -25.55 -9.46
CA SER A 55 -2.27 -26.55 -9.19
C SER A 55 -0.83 -26.01 -9.20
N ASN A 56 -0.63 -24.78 -9.70
CA ASN A 56 0.65 -24.11 -9.78
C ASN A 56 0.82 -23.09 -8.64
N ASN A 57 -0.07 -23.10 -7.64
CA ASN A 57 -0.11 -22.15 -6.52
C ASN A 57 -0.42 -20.70 -6.92
N ASP A 58 -1.01 -20.49 -8.10
CA ASP A 58 -1.45 -19.17 -8.52
C ASP A 58 -2.84 -18.85 -7.96
N ILE A 59 -3.11 -17.59 -7.65
CA ILE A 59 -4.38 -17.13 -7.08
C ILE A 59 -5.28 -16.66 -8.22
N ILE A 60 -6.41 -17.34 -8.41
CA ILE A 60 -7.41 -16.96 -9.41
C ILE A 60 -8.53 -16.20 -8.71
N VAL A 61 -8.81 -14.99 -9.15
CA VAL A 61 -9.91 -14.15 -8.64
C VAL A 61 -10.94 -13.95 -9.75
N VAL A 62 -12.22 -14.20 -9.43
CA VAL A 62 -13.34 -13.93 -10.33
C VAL A 62 -14.15 -12.78 -9.77
N GLY A 63 -14.51 -11.83 -10.63
CA GLY A 63 -15.23 -10.63 -10.23
C GLY A 63 -15.85 -9.92 -11.42
N TYR A 64 -16.32 -8.70 -11.17
CA TYR A 64 -16.68 -7.78 -12.23
C TYR A 64 -16.13 -6.39 -11.96
N ASP A 65 -15.84 -5.70 -13.04
CA ASP A 65 -15.43 -4.30 -13.05
C ASP A 65 -16.29 -3.54 -14.06
N LYS A 66 -16.16 -2.21 -14.07
CA LYS A 66 -16.92 -1.35 -14.99
C LYS A 66 -16.12 -0.84 -16.17
N SER A 67 -14.95 -1.38 -16.45
CA SER A 67 -14.11 -0.94 -17.57
C SER A 67 -14.51 -1.66 -18.85
N PRO A 68 -14.84 -0.95 -19.95
CA PRO A 68 -14.68 0.49 -20.19
C PRO A 68 -15.97 1.35 -20.05
N GLY A 69 -17.04 0.87 -19.43
CA GLY A 69 -18.23 1.69 -19.17
C GLY A 69 -19.44 0.97 -18.55
N ASP A 70 -19.50 -0.35 -18.65
CA ASP A 70 -20.57 -1.20 -18.08
C ASP A 70 -19.97 -2.33 -17.24
N ALA A 71 -20.78 -2.94 -16.37
CA ALA A 71 -20.34 -4.07 -15.55
C ALA A 71 -20.00 -5.31 -16.41
N GLN A 72 -18.75 -5.76 -16.35
CA GLN A 72 -18.23 -6.88 -17.13
C GLN A 72 -17.56 -7.90 -16.22
N TRP A 73 -17.83 -9.19 -16.48
CA TRP A 73 -17.17 -10.29 -15.78
C TRP A 73 -15.69 -10.36 -16.16
N ARG A 74 -14.83 -10.55 -15.17
CA ARG A 74 -13.38 -10.70 -15.32
C ARG A 74 -12.84 -11.83 -14.46
N ILE A 75 -11.77 -12.44 -14.96
CA ILE A 75 -10.95 -13.43 -14.26
C ILE A 75 -9.51 -12.91 -14.25
N MET A 76 -8.87 -12.91 -13.09
CA MET A 76 -7.46 -12.57 -12.91
C MET A 76 -6.70 -13.72 -12.27
N LYS A 77 -5.41 -13.81 -12.57
CA LYS A 77 -4.49 -14.84 -12.11
C LYS A 77 -3.16 -14.20 -11.72
#